data_AF-A0A6A4D2K4-F1
#
_entry.id   AF-A0A6A4D2K4-F1
#
_cell.length_a   1.000
_cell.length_b   1.000
_cell.length_c   1.000
_cell.angle_alpha   90.00
_cell.angle_beta   90.00
_cell.angle_gamma   90.00
#
_symmetry.space_group_name_H-M   'P 1'
#
loop_
_entity.id
_entity.type
_entity.pdbx_description
1 polymer ?
#
loop_
_entity_poly.entity_id
_entity_poly.type
_entity_poly.pdbx_seq_one_letter_code
_entity_poly.pdbx_strand_id
1 'polypeptide(L)'
;MRLVLGTLVPVKYLKAVRISLAEAYTVLSAMPVLGSLTQADAPQWKRTRFVLLSKSRPTLLRITEVYPLTYVKECISGINAYRGSVSEAMRSSNTFGVKITGVGAIKEEDILTVGRWHSAFQIVEGMVDTIVWVRSTKYDRIILGSPFNDTVQVDIGAFANRLEELP
;
A
#
# COMPACT_ATOMS: atom_id res chain seq x y z
N MET A 1 -0.50 -34.77 13.86
CA MET A 1 -0.61 -33.35 13.43
C MET A 1 0.69 -33.02 12.71
N ARG A 2 0.67 -32.88 11.37
CA ARG A 2 1.87 -32.78 10.51
C ARG A 2 2.14 -31.31 10.21
N LEU A 3 3.31 -30.80 10.59
CA LEU A 3 3.78 -29.46 10.24
C LEU A 3 4.21 -29.45 8.76
N VAL A 4 3.63 -28.56 7.96
CA VAL A 4 4.00 -28.39 6.55
C VAL A 4 5.15 -27.38 6.47
N LEU A 5 6.29 -27.87 6.03
CA LEU A 5 7.49 -27.11 5.66
C LEU A 5 7.15 -26.23 4.46
N GLY A 6 6.92 -24.93 4.65
CA GLY A 6 6.57 -24.06 3.52
C GLY A 6 6.12 -22.62 3.78
N THR A 7 5.97 -22.15 5.02
CA THR A 7 5.53 -20.75 5.28
C THR A 7 6.52 -19.99 6.14
N LEU A 8 7.66 -19.63 5.55
CA LEU A 8 8.58 -18.60 6.08
C LEU A 8 8.22 -17.18 5.61
N VAL A 9 7.10 -16.99 4.92
CA VAL A 9 6.59 -15.66 4.59
C VAL A 9 5.50 -15.33 5.60
N PRO A 10 5.65 -14.28 6.43
CA PRO A 10 4.57 -13.86 7.30
C PRO A 10 3.36 -13.58 6.42
N VAL A 11 2.21 -14.16 6.74
CA VAL A 11 0.94 -13.76 6.13
C VAL A 11 0.71 -12.32 6.59
N LYS A 12 1.04 -11.34 5.74
CA LYS A 12 1.05 -9.92 6.11
C LYS A 12 -0.38 -9.37 6.06
N TYR A 13 -0.96 -9.26 7.24
CA TYR A 13 -2.28 -8.68 7.48
C TYR A 13 -2.33 -7.21 7.03
N LEU A 14 -3.54 -6.68 6.75
CA LEU A 14 -3.76 -5.23 6.56
C LEU A 14 -3.22 -4.38 7.71
N LYS A 15 -3.11 -4.93 8.92
CA LYS A 15 -2.47 -4.26 10.05
C LYS A 15 -0.99 -3.98 9.78
N ALA A 16 -0.27 -4.91 9.16
CA ALA A 16 1.13 -4.72 8.78
C ALA A 16 1.25 -3.66 7.67
N VAL A 17 0.31 -3.63 6.71
CA VAL A 17 0.22 -2.55 5.71
C VAL A 17 -0.03 -1.21 6.39
N ARG A 18 -0.96 -1.14 7.35
CA ARG A 18 -1.26 0.10 8.07
C ARG A 18 -0.06 0.62 8.85
N ILE A 19 0.69 -0.27 9.51
CA ILE A 19 1.96 0.06 10.18
C ILE A 19 2.98 0.50 9.13
N SER A 20 3.09 -0.23 8.01
CA SER A 20 3.96 0.08 6.86
C SER A 20 3.62 1.39 6.14
N LEU A 21 2.44 1.95 6.35
CA LEU A 21 2.05 3.25 5.81
C LEU A 21 2.20 4.37 6.85
N ALA A 22 2.37 4.03 8.13
CA ALA A 22 2.39 4.98 9.23
C ALA A 22 3.81 5.36 9.69
N GLU A 23 4.77 4.43 9.59
CA GLU A 23 6.18 4.76 9.85
C GLU A 23 6.80 5.38 8.57
N ALA A 24 7.83 6.22 8.70
CA ALA A 24 8.55 6.73 7.53
C ALA A 24 9.46 5.60 7.02
N TYR A 25 9.38 5.23 5.73
CA TYR A 25 10.06 4.04 5.22
C TYR A 25 11.02 4.34 4.06
N THR A 26 12.04 3.49 3.98
CA THR A 26 12.84 3.24 2.78
C THR A 26 12.11 2.26 1.84
N VAL A 27 12.42 2.30 0.55
CA VAL A 27 11.86 1.36 -0.46
C VAL A 27 12.07 -0.10 -0.06
N LEU A 28 13.26 -0.42 0.48
CA LEU A 28 13.65 -1.78 0.86
C LEU A 28 12.80 -2.37 2.00
N SER A 29 12.33 -1.53 2.92
CA SER A 29 11.51 -1.96 4.06
C SER A 29 10.03 -2.02 3.72
N ALA A 30 9.54 -1.12 2.85
CA ALA A 30 8.15 -1.08 2.41
C ALA A 30 7.81 -2.19 1.40
N MET A 31 8.68 -2.47 0.42
CA MET A 31 8.36 -3.37 -0.70
C MET A 31 8.00 -4.80 -0.27
N PRO A 32 8.68 -5.43 0.71
CA PRO A 32 8.29 -6.76 1.18
C PRO A 32 6.87 -6.80 1.78
N VAL A 33 6.36 -5.67 2.29
CA VAL A 33 5.01 -5.59 2.87
C VAL A 33 4.00 -5.24 1.79
N LEU A 34 4.24 -4.18 1.03
CA LEU A 34 3.29 -3.70 0.03
C LEU A 34 3.19 -4.67 -1.17
N GLY A 35 4.34 -5.17 -1.67
CA GLY A 35 4.40 -6.12 -2.77
C GLY A 35 3.99 -7.55 -2.41
N SER A 36 3.65 -7.84 -1.14
CA SER A 36 3.12 -9.15 -0.74
C SER A 36 1.64 -9.33 -1.03
N LEU A 37 0.94 -8.23 -1.34
CA LEU A 37 -0.48 -8.25 -1.68
C LEU A 37 -0.66 -8.38 -3.18
N THR A 38 -1.58 -9.25 -3.60
CA THR A 38 -1.93 -9.44 -5.01
C THR A 38 -3.24 -8.73 -5.33
N GLN A 39 -3.33 -8.07 -6.48
CA GLN A 39 -4.60 -7.51 -6.92
C GLN A 39 -5.52 -8.63 -7.41
N ALA A 40 -6.74 -8.70 -6.86
CA ALA A 40 -7.78 -9.61 -7.32
C ALA A 40 -8.81 -8.89 -8.20
N ASP A 41 -9.67 -9.65 -8.86
CA ASP A 41 -10.78 -9.11 -9.63
C ASP A 41 -11.80 -8.40 -8.74
N ALA A 42 -12.41 -7.33 -9.28
CA ALA A 42 -13.46 -6.62 -8.60
C ALA A 42 -14.71 -7.51 -8.44
N PRO A 43 -15.31 -7.57 -7.25
CA PRO A 43 -16.61 -8.22 -7.06
C PRO A 43 -17.69 -7.52 -7.90
N GLN A 44 -18.69 -8.29 -8.34
CA GLN A 44 -19.84 -7.71 -9.02
C GLN A 44 -20.54 -6.67 -8.15
N TRP A 45 -20.73 -5.44 -8.65
CA TRP A 45 -21.29 -4.33 -7.88
C TRP A 45 -22.63 -4.64 -7.22
N LYS A 46 -23.50 -5.41 -7.89
CA LYS A 46 -24.79 -5.88 -7.35
C LYS A 46 -24.69 -6.73 -6.06
N ARG A 47 -23.50 -7.24 -5.74
CA ARG A 47 -23.21 -8.01 -4.51
C ARG A 47 -22.71 -7.13 -3.37
N THR A 48 -22.43 -5.86 -3.64
CA THR A 48 -21.91 -4.87 -2.69
C THR A 48 -23.06 -4.16 -1.99
N ARG A 49 -23.02 -4.07 -0.67
CA ARG A 49 -23.97 -3.27 0.13
C ARG A 49 -23.26 -2.46 1.19
N PHE A 50 -23.69 -1.21 1.39
CA PHE A 50 -23.20 -0.37 2.48
C PHE A 50 -23.91 -0.71 3.78
N VAL A 51 -23.15 -0.85 4.85
CA VAL A 51 -23.65 -1.34 6.14
C VAL A 51 -23.07 -0.56 7.30
N LEU A 52 -23.85 -0.44 8.38
CA LEU A 52 -23.36 -0.08 9.71
C LEU A 52 -22.87 -1.35 10.41
N LEU A 53 -21.68 -1.26 10.99
CA LEU A 53 -21.03 -2.31 11.75
C LEU A 53 -20.83 -1.81 13.19
N SER A 54 -21.05 -2.69 14.17
CA SER A 54 -20.62 -2.37 15.54
C SER A 54 -19.10 -2.20 15.55
N LYS A 55 -18.60 -1.21 16.29
CA LYS A 55 -17.16 -0.96 16.47
C LYS A 55 -16.39 -2.20 16.94
N SER A 56 -17.03 -3.02 17.77
CA SER A 56 -16.48 -4.25 18.35
C SER A 56 -16.35 -5.41 17.37
N ARG A 57 -17.06 -5.39 16.23
CA ARG A 57 -17.00 -6.51 15.28
C ARG A 57 -15.59 -6.60 14.71
N PRO A 58 -14.90 -7.74 14.81
CA PRO A 58 -13.62 -7.92 14.13
C PRO A 58 -13.86 -7.90 12.62
N THR A 59 -12.99 -7.25 11.87
CA THR A 59 -13.02 -7.41 10.42
C THR A 59 -12.50 -8.79 10.08
N LEU A 60 -13.21 -9.52 9.21
CA LEU A 60 -12.91 -10.91 8.83
C LEU A 60 -11.61 -11.08 8.01
N LEU A 61 -10.83 -10.01 7.89
CA LEU A 61 -9.89 -9.83 6.80
C LEU A 61 -8.52 -10.43 7.10
N ARG A 62 -8.38 -11.72 6.79
CA ARG A 62 -7.15 -12.18 6.14
C ARG A 62 -7.18 -11.66 4.70
N ILE A 63 -6.80 -10.40 4.49
CA ILE A 63 -6.59 -9.90 3.12
C ILE A 63 -5.25 -10.43 2.65
N THR A 64 -5.29 -11.41 1.75
CA THR A 64 -4.17 -11.71 0.85
C THR A 64 -4.29 -10.94 -0.47
N GLU A 65 -5.49 -10.43 -0.76
CA GLU A 65 -5.86 -9.87 -2.06
C GLU A 65 -6.49 -8.47 -1.96
N VAL A 66 -5.96 -7.50 -2.70
CA VAL A 66 -6.51 -6.14 -2.78
C VAL A 66 -7.43 -6.00 -4.00
N TYR A 67 -8.58 -5.35 -3.82
CA TYR A 67 -9.45 -5.05 -4.95
C TYR A 67 -8.91 -3.88 -5.79
N PRO A 68 -9.30 -3.77 -7.08
CA PRO A 68 -8.83 -2.72 -7.96
C PRO A 68 -9.20 -1.33 -7.43
N LEU A 69 -8.33 -0.34 -7.65
CA LEU A 69 -8.49 1.03 -7.13
C LEU A 69 -9.85 1.65 -7.52
N THR A 70 -10.35 1.35 -8.72
CA THR A 70 -11.66 1.81 -9.20
C THR A 70 -12.79 1.35 -8.28
N TYR A 71 -12.83 0.04 -7.97
CA TYR A 71 -13.81 -0.53 -7.04
C TYR A 71 -13.66 0.03 -5.62
N VAL A 72 -12.42 0.23 -5.15
CA VAL A 72 -12.17 0.82 -3.83
C VAL A 72 -12.68 2.26 -3.76
N LYS A 73 -12.46 3.08 -4.81
CA LYS A 73 -12.99 4.44 -4.89
C LYS A 73 -14.52 4.47 -4.88
N GLU A 74 -15.17 3.56 -5.60
CA GLU A 74 -16.63 3.41 -5.56
C GLU A 74 -17.13 3.04 -4.17
N CYS A 75 -16.44 2.13 -3.48
CA CYS A 75 -16.77 1.77 -2.09
C CYS A 75 -16.64 2.96 -1.14
N ILE A 76 -15.56 3.75 -1.23
CA ILE A 76 -15.36 4.95 -0.41
C ILE A 76 -16.46 5.98 -0.68
N SER A 77 -16.76 6.23 -1.96
CA SER A 77 -17.82 7.16 -2.37
C SER A 77 -19.18 6.72 -1.83
N GLY A 78 -19.52 5.44 -1.99
CA GLY A 78 -20.79 4.90 -1.51
C GLY A 78 -20.91 4.84 0.01
N ILE A 79 -19.81 4.64 0.73
CA ILE A 79 -19.77 4.82 2.20
C ILE A 79 -20.11 6.25 2.57
N ASN A 80 -19.51 7.25 1.90
CA ASN A 80 -19.76 8.65 2.18
C ASN A 80 -21.21 9.05 1.88
N ALA A 81 -21.77 8.58 0.77
CA ALA A 81 -23.18 8.78 0.44
C ALA A 81 -24.10 8.13 1.49
N TYR A 82 -23.82 6.88 1.88
CA TYR A 82 -24.58 6.18 2.90
C TYR A 82 -24.47 6.86 4.27
N ARG A 83 -23.30 7.35 4.65
CA ARG A 83 -23.08 8.14 5.86
C ARG A 83 -24.02 9.34 5.91
N GLY A 84 -24.20 10.05 4.79
CA GLY A 84 -25.13 11.17 4.66
C GLY A 84 -26.59 10.80 4.95
N SER A 85 -27.00 9.57 4.65
CA SER A 85 -28.37 9.07 4.84
C SER A 85 -28.70 8.58 6.26
N VAL A 86 -27.70 8.49 7.14
CA VAL A 86 -27.82 7.91 8.49
C VAL A 86 -27.84 9.03 9.56
N SER A 87 -28.62 8.84 10.62
CA SER A 87 -28.71 9.82 11.73
C SER A 87 -27.42 9.92 12.56
N GLU A 88 -27.21 11.06 13.21
CA GLU A 88 -25.99 11.32 13.99
C GLU A 88 -25.79 10.33 15.16
N ALA A 89 -26.88 9.93 15.81
CA ALA A 89 -26.86 8.92 16.88
C ALA A 89 -26.38 7.54 16.38
N MET A 90 -26.72 7.18 15.14
CA MET A 90 -26.25 5.93 14.53
C MET A 90 -24.79 6.06 14.07
N ARG A 91 -24.33 7.24 13.63
CA ARG A 91 -22.94 7.50 13.24
C ARG A 91 -21.97 7.39 14.41
N SER A 92 -22.30 7.95 15.57
CA SER A 92 -21.39 8.02 16.72
C SER A 92 -21.09 6.65 17.35
N SER A 93 -22.03 5.71 17.26
CA SER A 93 -21.98 4.39 17.89
C SER A 93 -21.44 3.28 16.99
N ASN A 94 -21.35 3.50 15.69
CA ASN A 94 -21.02 2.46 14.70
C ASN A 94 -19.83 2.85 13.82
N THR A 95 -19.29 1.88 13.10
CA THR A 95 -18.40 2.07 11.97
C THR A 95 -19.14 1.80 10.66
N PHE A 96 -18.74 2.48 9.60
CA PHE A 96 -19.23 2.18 8.27
C PHE A 96 -18.43 1.05 7.64
N GLY A 97 -19.02 0.39 6.66
CA GLY A 97 -18.35 -0.65 5.92
C GLY A 97 -19.14 -1.10 4.71
N VAL A 98 -18.57 -2.09 4.04
CA VAL A 98 -19.14 -2.73 2.86
C VAL A 98 -19.31 -4.21 3.15
N LYS A 99 -20.51 -4.73 2.91
CA LYS A 99 -20.79 -6.17 2.90
C LYS A 99 -20.85 -6.65 1.46
N ILE A 100 -20.02 -7.62 1.13
CA ILE A 100 -19.94 -8.24 -0.20
C ILE A 100 -20.44 -9.68 -0.07
N THR A 101 -21.48 -10.02 -0.80
CA THR A 101 -22.05 -11.38 -0.80
C THR A 101 -20.99 -12.40 -1.25
N GLY A 102 -20.72 -13.39 -0.41
CA GLY A 102 -19.72 -14.43 -0.65
C GLY A 102 -18.31 -14.12 -0.11
N VAL A 103 -18.06 -12.88 0.34
CA VAL A 103 -16.77 -12.48 0.92
C VAL A 103 -16.91 -12.14 2.40
N GLY A 104 -17.91 -11.32 2.76
CA GLY A 104 -18.14 -10.89 4.12
C GLY A 104 -18.23 -9.37 4.26
N ALA A 105 -18.02 -8.87 5.48
CA ALA A 105 -18.06 -7.44 5.79
C ALA A 105 -16.64 -6.88 5.97
N ILE A 106 -16.38 -5.77 5.30
CA ILE A 106 -15.13 -5.03 5.28
C ILE A 106 -15.41 -3.68 5.92
N LYS A 107 -14.61 -3.28 6.92
CA LYS A 107 -14.77 -1.97 7.55
C LYS A 107 -14.24 -0.86 6.66
N GLU A 108 -14.76 0.34 6.87
CA GLU A 108 -14.27 1.56 6.23
C GLU A 108 -12.78 1.76 6.42
N GLU A 109 -12.25 1.56 7.65
CA GLU A 109 -10.81 1.69 7.92
C GLU A 109 -9.94 0.79 7.03
N ASP A 110 -10.45 -0.39 6.70
CA ASP A 110 -9.75 -1.38 5.88
C ASP A 110 -9.84 -0.99 4.41
N ILE A 111 -10.99 -0.51 3.94
CA ILE A 111 -11.18 0.04 2.58
C ILE A 111 -10.24 1.24 2.36
N LEU A 112 -10.16 2.15 3.33
CA LEU A 112 -9.25 3.29 3.28
C LEU A 112 -7.78 2.85 3.29
N THR A 113 -7.44 1.80 4.04
CA THR A 113 -6.08 1.23 4.05
C THR A 113 -5.73 0.68 2.68
N VAL A 114 -6.64 -0.05 2.00
CA VAL A 114 -6.43 -0.53 0.63
C VAL A 114 -6.29 0.64 -0.35
N GLY A 115 -7.07 1.70 -0.18
CA GLY A 115 -6.93 2.92 -1.00
C GLY A 115 -5.54 3.56 -0.87
N ARG A 116 -5.02 3.65 0.36
CA ARG A 116 -3.66 4.17 0.62
C ARG A 116 -2.57 3.23 0.11
N TRP A 117 -2.79 1.92 0.19
CA TRP A 117 -1.89 0.92 -0.38
C TRP A 117 -1.69 1.14 -1.87
N HIS A 118 -2.75 1.40 -2.66
CA HIS A 118 -2.63 1.67 -4.10
C HIS A 118 -1.71 2.86 -4.40
N SER A 119 -1.88 3.98 -3.67
CA SER A 119 -1.03 5.15 -3.85
C SER A 119 0.42 4.88 -3.44
N ALA A 120 0.64 4.23 -2.30
CA ALA A 120 1.98 3.91 -1.82
C ALA A 120 2.70 2.91 -2.71
N PHE A 121 2.00 1.88 -3.19
CA PHE A 121 2.55 0.86 -4.07
C PHE A 121 3.01 1.45 -5.40
N GLN A 122 2.21 2.34 -6.01
CA GLN A 122 2.63 3.07 -7.23
C GLN A 122 3.89 3.89 -7.03
N ILE A 123 4.03 4.58 -5.89
CA ILE A 123 5.24 5.35 -5.57
C ILE A 123 6.45 4.42 -5.46
N VAL A 124 6.29 3.31 -4.73
CA VAL A 124 7.37 2.34 -4.53
C VAL A 124 7.77 1.66 -5.83
N GLU A 125 6.82 1.27 -6.70
CA GLU A 125 7.12 0.75 -8.04
C GLU A 125 7.90 1.77 -8.88
N GLY A 126 7.47 3.03 -8.91
CA GLY A 126 8.19 4.09 -9.63
C GLY A 126 9.60 4.34 -9.09
N MET A 127 9.80 4.22 -7.78
CA MET A 127 11.13 4.28 -7.17
C MET A 127 12.00 3.08 -7.57
N VAL A 128 11.43 1.87 -7.60
CA VAL A 128 12.14 0.65 -8.06
C VAL A 128 12.56 0.81 -9.52
N ASP A 129 11.68 1.26 -10.40
CA ASP A 129 11.99 1.54 -11.81
C ASP A 129 13.11 2.57 -11.95
N THR A 130 13.07 3.62 -11.13
CA THR A 130 14.12 4.65 -11.10
C THR A 130 15.47 4.07 -10.65
N ILE A 131 15.47 3.24 -9.59
CA ILE A 131 16.68 2.56 -9.11
C ILE A 131 17.25 1.63 -10.18
N VAL A 132 16.40 0.88 -10.88
CA VAL A 132 16.81 0.01 -11.99
C VAL A 132 17.37 0.83 -13.14
N TRP A 133 16.72 1.93 -13.50
CA TRP A 133 17.19 2.85 -14.54
C TRP A 133 18.58 3.41 -14.21
N VAL A 134 18.77 3.94 -13.00
CA VAL A 134 20.06 4.42 -12.49
C VAL A 134 21.15 3.34 -12.60
N ARG A 135 20.85 2.10 -12.19
CA ARG A 135 21.79 0.98 -12.27
C ARG A 135 22.12 0.56 -13.70
N SER A 136 21.16 0.67 -14.61
CA SER A 136 21.32 0.32 -16.03
C SER A 136 22.01 1.41 -16.85
N THR A 137 22.03 2.64 -16.34
CA THR A 137 22.63 3.79 -17.02
C THR A 137 24.15 3.73 -16.81
N LYS A 138 24.89 3.60 -17.91
CA LYS A 138 26.34 3.82 -17.88
C LYS A 138 26.59 5.31 -17.66
N TYR A 139 27.10 5.65 -16.49
CA TYR A 139 27.71 6.95 -16.26
C TYR A 139 29.09 6.94 -16.91
N ASP A 140 29.15 6.99 -18.24
CA ASP A 140 30.37 7.43 -18.89
C ASP A 140 30.56 8.89 -18.45
N ARG A 141 31.50 9.13 -17.52
CA ARG A 141 31.90 10.48 -17.17
C ARG A 141 32.20 11.19 -18.47
N ILE A 142 31.48 12.27 -18.77
CA ILE A 142 31.93 13.21 -19.79
C ILE A 142 33.28 13.68 -19.28
N ILE A 143 34.36 13.20 -19.92
CA ILE A 143 35.70 13.71 -19.65
C ILE A 143 35.70 15.11 -20.23
N LEU A 144 35.35 16.10 -19.40
CA LEU A 144 35.55 17.49 -19.75
C LEU A 144 37.06 17.72 -19.79
N GLY A 145 37.56 18.28 -20.89
CA GLY A 145 38.94 18.75 -20.96
C GLY A 145 39.21 19.72 -19.81
N SER A 146 40.42 19.67 -19.24
CA SER A 146 40.89 20.72 -18.31
C SER A 146 40.68 22.09 -18.98
N PRO A 147 40.10 23.09 -18.28
CA PRO A 147 40.09 23.30 -16.82
C PRO A 147 38.77 22.93 -16.08
N PHE A 148 37.81 22.29 -16.74
CA PHE A 148 36.49 22.05 -16.12
C PHE A 148 36.44 20.86 -15.14
N ASN A 149 37.48 20.02 -15.10
CA ASN A 149 37.56 18.85 -14.23
C ASN A 149 38.08 19.15 -12.82
N ASP A 150 38.67 20.33 -12.60
CA ASP A 150 39.30 20.68 -11.31
C ASP A 150 38.29 21.19 -10.26
N THR A 151 37.03 21.41 -10.64
CA THR A 151 36.02 22.03 -9.76
C THR A 151 34.93 21.08 -9.24
N VAL A 152 34.90 19.82 -9.64
CA VAL A 152 33.83 18.88 -9.21
C VAL A 152 34.39 17.49 -8.86
N GLN A 153 35.16 17.41 -7.78
CA GLN A 153 35.32 16.14 -7.05
C GLN A 153 34.13 15.92 -6.10
N VAL A 154 32.94 15.76 -6.65
CA VAL A 154 31.85 15.15 -5.87
C VAL A 154 31.97 13.65 -6.09
N ASP A 155 32.39 12.93 -5.06
CA ASP A 155 32.39 11.48 -5.05
C ASP A 155 30.94 10.99 -4.98
N ILE A 156 30.34 10.80 -6.16
CA ILE A 156 28.98 10.29 -6.32
C ILE A 156 28.87 8.87 -5.74
N GLY A 157 29.95 8.09 -5.70
CA GLY A 157 29.98 6.79 -5.03
C GLY A 157 29.79 6.92 -3.52
N ALA A 158 30.49 7.88 -2.90
CA ALA A 158 30.28 8.23 -1.50
C ALA A 158 28.87 8.81 -1.23
N PHE A 159 28.30 9.56 -2.18
CA PHE A 159 26.94 10.08 -2.07
C PHE A 159 25.88 8.98 -2.18
N ALA A 160 26.06 8.02 -3.09
CA ALA A 160 25.18 6.86 -3.24
C ALA A 160 25.23 5.95 -2.00
N ASN A 161 26.42 5.72 -1.43
CA ASN A 161 26.57 4.97 -0.18
C ASN A 161 25.94 5.69 1.01
N ARG A 162 26.06 7.02 1.09
CA ARG A 162 25.40 7.83 2.13
C ARG A 162 23.87 7.81 2.05
N LEU A 163 23.30 7.62 0.85
CA LEU A 163 21.86 7.47 0.64
C LEU A 163 21.34 6.12 1.17
N GLU A 164 22.19 5.10 1.26
CA GLU A 164 21.85 3.80 1.86
C GLU A 164 21.98 3.79 3.40
N GLU A 165 22.76 4.71 3.97
CA GLU A 165 23.03 4.83 5.42
C GLU A 165 22.13 5.83 6.16
N LEU A 166 21.25 6.57 5.46
CA LEU A 166 20.31 7.48 6.12
C LEU A 166 19.11 6.69 6.70
N PRO A 167 18.79 6.88 7.99
CA PRO A 167 17.74 6.13 8.70
C PRO A 167 16.32 6.37 8.18
#